data_AF-A0AAW3ACI3-F1
#
_entry.id   AF-A0AAW3ACI3-F1
#
_cell.length_a   1.000
_cell.length_b   1.000
_cell.length_c   1.000
_cell.angle_alpha   90.00
_cell.angle_beta   90.00
_cell.angle_gamma   90.00
#
_symmetry.space_group_name_H-M   'P 1'
#
loop_
_entity.id
_entity.type
_entity.pdbx_description
1 polymer ?
#
loop_
_entity_poly.entity_id
_entity_poly.type
_entity_poly.pdbx_seq_one_letter_code
_entity_poly.pdbx_strand_id
1 'polypeptide(L)'
;EDAAEGATGDVAEGKERVVDVVHNNRYTETSYDKASYMAHIRSYMKQLLEKIEDEAEKKAFQANAAAFVKKVLKDIDDYQFFIPEGNDEDPDNGMIVLCRWDGETPKFYFWKDGLKGERV
;
A
#
# COMPACT_ATOMS: atom_id res chain seq x y z
N GLU A 1 -11.93 -46.59 34.94
CA GLU A 1 -11.72 -46.79 33.49
C GLU A 1 -11.83 -45.43 32.82
N ASP A 2 -10.70 -44.74 32.60
CA ASP A 2 -9.76 -44.85 31.45
C ASP A 2 -10.15 -43.79 30.39
N ALA A 3 -9.61 -42.56 30.37
CA ALA A 3 -8.26 -42.09 29.98
C ALA A 3 -7.93 -42.24 28.48
N ALA A 4 -7.86 -41.09 27.77
CA ALA A 4 -7.02 -40.79 26.58
C ALA A 4 -7.46 -39.39 26.05
N GLU A 5 -6.85 -38.27 26.42
CA GLU A 5 -5.56 -37.71 25.94
C GLU A 5 -5.39 -37.65 24.40
N GLY A 6 -5.10 -36.43 23.91
CA GLY A 6 -4.66 -36.20 22.52
C GLY A 6 -4.70 -34.73 22.09
N ALA A 7 -3.79 -33.92 22.64
CA ALA A 7 -3.62 -32.49 22.38
C ALA A 7 -3.07 -32.15 20.97
N THR A 8 -3.40 -30.95 20.47
CA THR A 8 -2.54 -30.04 19.66
C THR A 8 -3.41 -28.83 19.30
N GLY A 9 -3.03 -27.57 19.45
CA GLY A 9 -1.86 -26.88 19.99
C GLY A 9 -2.24 -25.40 20.04
N ASP A 10 -1.62 -24.66 20.97
CA ASP A 10 -1.45 -23.21 20.97
C ASP A 10 -2.37 -22.38 20.04
N VAL A 11 -3.50 -21.92 20.57
CA VAL A 11 -3.94 -20.56 20.23
C VAL A 11 -3.17 -19.64 21.17
N ALA A 12 -1.91 -19.37 20.82
CA ALA A 12 -1.27 -18.18 21.35
C ALA A 12 -2.21 -17.03 20.97
N GLU A 13 -2.83 -16.42 21.99
CA GLU A 13 -3.49 -15.13 21.92
C GLU A 13 -2.41 -14.12 21.54
N GLY A 14 -2.05 -14.15 20.25
CA GLY A 14 -0.94 -13.42 19.69
C GLY A 14 -1.34 -11.97 19.70
N LYS A 15 -0.65 -11.15 20.51
CA LYS A 15 -0.66 -9.70 20.36
C LYS A 15 -0.47 -9.39 18.88
N GLU A 16 -1.56 -9.04 18.20
CA GLU A 16 -1.49 -8.62 16.81
C GLU A 16 -0.63 -7.36 16.80
N ARG A 17 0.53 -7.44 16.15
CA ARG A 17 1.37 -6.26 15.92
C ARG A 17 0.70 -5.46 14.83
N VAL A 18 -0.28 -4.66 15.22
CA VAL A 18 -0.99 -3.80 14.29
C VAL A 18 -0.15 -2.55 14.03
N VAL A 19 0.00 -2.17 12.76
CA VAL A 19 0.66 -0.91 12.43
C VAL A 19 -0.30 0.23 12.73
N ASP A 20 0.07 1.13 13.64
CA ASP A 20 -0.79 2.24 14.08
C ASP A 20 -1.40 3.04 12.93
N VAL A 21 -0.63 3.28 11.86
CA VAL A 21 -1.10 4.00 10.66
C VAL A 21 -2.24 3.24 9.97
N VAL A 22 -2.13 1.92 9.84
CA VAL A 22 -3.16 1.09 9.21
C VAL A 22 -4.40 1.04 10.09
N HIS A 23 -4.21 0.83 11.40
CA HIS A 23 -5.31 0.73 12.36
C HIS A 23 -6.11 2.03 12.50
N ASN A 24 -5.41 3.15 12.76
CA ASN A 24 -6.05 4.42 13.07
C ASN A 24 -6.75 5.04 11.87
N ASN A 25 -6.26 4.75 10.66
CA ASN A 25 -6.88 5.24 9.41
C ASN A 25 -7.74 4.16 8.72
N ARG A 26 -7.94 3.01 9.38
CA ARG A 26 -8.75 1.87 8.90
C ARG A 26 -8.43 1.45 7.47
N TYR A 27 -7.15 1.36 7.16
CA TYR A 27 -6.72 0.89 5.86
C TYR A 27 -6.99 -0.60 5.70
N THR A 28 -7.44 -0.99 4.51
CA THR A 28 -7.68 -2.40 4.17
C THR A 28 -6.47 -2.96 3.44
N GLU A 29 -5.89 -4.05 3.93
CA GLU A 29 -4.79 -4.72 3.23
C GLU A 29 -5.30 -5.41 1.95
N THR A 30 -4.50 -5.32 0.89
CA THR A 30 -4.74 -6.00 -0.38
C THR A 30 -3.44 -6.59 -0.93
N SER A 31 -3.55 -7.45 -1.94
CA SER A 31 -2.41 -8.12 -2.56
C SER A 31 -2.39 -7.84 -4.06
N TYR A 32 -1.20 -7.56 -4.59
CA TYR A 32 -0.99 -7.40 -6.02
C TYR A 32 0.14 -8.31 -6.49
N ASP A 33 -0.04 -8.90 -7.66
CA ASP A 33 1.05 -9.43 -8.47
C ASP A 33 1.63 -8.32 -9.38
N LYS A 34 2.75 -8.59 -10.05
CA LYS A 34 3.43 -7.59 -10.90
C LYS A 34 2.53 -7.05 -12.00
N ALA A 35 1.68 -7.88 -12.61
CA ALA A 35 0.81 -7.47 -13.70
C ALA A 35 -0.36 -6.62 -13.18
N SER A 36 -1.03 -7.06 -12.11
CA SER A 36 -2.14 -6.30 -11.52
C SER A 36 -1.68 -4.97 -10.93
N TYR A 37 -0.54 -4.92 -10.24
CA TYR A 37 0.03 -3.65 -9.75
C TYR A 37 0.38 -2.72 -10.92
N MET A 38 0.98 -3.25 -12.00
CA MET A 38 1.33 -2.44 -13.17
C MET A 38 0.09 -1.88 -13.87
N ALA A 39 -1.01 -2.64 -13.94
CA ALA A 39 -2.26 -2.17 -14.50
C ALA A 39 -2.86 -1.04 -13.66
N HIS A 40 -2.97 -1.25 -12.35
CA HIS A 40 -3.51 -0.28 -11.40
C HIS A 40 -2.69 1.02 -11.41
N ILE A 41 -1.37 0.93 -11.23
CA ILE A 41 -0.52 2.12 -11.11
C ILE A 41 -0.47 2.95 -12.39
N ARG A 42 -0.59 2.31 -13.57
CA ARG A 42 -0.72 3.02 -14.84
C ARG A 42 -2.01 3.83 -14.93
N SER A 43 -3.13 3.29 -14.44
CA SER A 43 -4.40 4.03 -14.38
C SER A 43 -4.27 5.22 -13.43
N TYR A 44 -3.76 4.97 -12.23
CA TYR A 44 -3.58 6.00 -11.21
C TYR A 44 -2.64 7.14 -11.65
N MET A 45 -1.51 6.82 -12.28
CA MET A 45 -0.58 7.84 -12.78
C MET A 45 -1.18 8.74 -13.86
N LYS A 46 -2.07 8.23 -14.72
CA LYS A 46 -2.76 9.05 -15.72
C LYS A 46 -3.61 10.12 -15.03
N GLN A 47 -4.37 9.73 -14.02
CA GLN A 47 -5.20 10.65 -13.25
C GLN A 47 -4.38 11.72 -12.53
N LEU A 48 -3.20 11.36 -12.00
CA LEU A 48 -2.29 12.34 -11.39
C LEU A 48 -1.75 13.32 -12.43
N LEU A 49 -1.37 12.84 -13.62
CA LEU A 49 -0.90 13.69 -14.71
C LEU A 49 -1.95 14.68 -15.22
N GLU A 50 -3.23 14.33 -15.12
CA GLU A 50 -4.34 15.24 -15.45
C GLU A 50 -4.49 16.39 -14.44
N LYS A 51 -4.01 16.20 -13.20
CA LYS A 51 -4.06 17.22 -12.12
C LYS A 51 -2.85 18.14 -12.10
N ILE A 52 -1.74 17.72 -12.70
CA ILE A 52 -0.53 18.55 -12.81
C ILE A 52 -0.73 19.45 -14.04
N GLU A 53 -0.59 20.77 -13.89
CA GLU A 53 -0.74 21.70 -15.03
C GLU A 53 0.60 21.98 -15.71
N ASP A 54 1.66 22.20 -14.91
CA ASP A 54 2.99 22.54 -15.38
C ASP A 54 3.68 21.37 -16.12
N GLU A 55 4.21 21.64 -17.32
CA GLU A 55 4.83 20.61 -18.15
C GLU A 55 6.18 20.12 -17.59
N ALA A 56 6.93 20.96 -16.90
CA ALA A 56 8.20 20.56 -16.29
C ALA A 56 7.94 19.63 -15.09
N GLU A 57 6.93 19.94 -14.26
CA GLU A 57 6.47 19.07 -13.18
C GLU A 57 5.90 17.75 -13.70
N LYS A 58 5.13 17.75 -14.80
CA LYS A 58 4.68 16.50 -15.45
C LYS A 58 5.86 15.61 -15.82
N LYS A 59 6.89 16.16 -16.47
CA LYS A 59 8.06 15.41 -16.90
C LYS A 59 8.85 14.88 -15.70
N ALA A 60 9.00 15.68 -14.65
CA ALA A 60 9.64 15.27 -13.41
C ALA A 60 8.87 14.14 -12.73
N PHE A 61 7.53 14.26 -12.63
CA PHE A 61 6.65 13.23 -12.09
C PHE A 61 6.81 11.93 -12.87
N GLN A 62 6.68 11.94 -14.20
CA GLN A 62 6.80 10.74 -15.03
C GLN A 62 8.14 10.01 -14.82
N ALA A 63 9.25 10.75 -14.78
CA ALA A 63 10.57 10.16 -14.59
C ALA A 63 10.73 9.52 -13.19
N ASN A 64 10.37 10.26 -12.14
CA ASN A 64 10.48 9.80 -10.76
C ASN A 64 9.52 8.65 -10.47
N ALA A 65 8.28 8.75 -10.96
CA ALA A 65 7.26 7.74 -10.78
C ALA A 65 7.62 6.44 -11.50
N ALA A 66 8.16 6.50 -12.73
CA ALA A 66 8.66 5.33 -13.44
C ALA A 66 9.83 4.65 -12.69
N ALA A 67 10.75 5.43 -12.14
CA ALA A 67 11.86 4.89 -11.34
C ALA A 67 11.37 4.19 -10.07
N PHE A 68 10.41 4.80 -9.36
CA PHE A 68 9.83 4.21 -8.15
C PHE A 68 9.04 2.93 -8.45
N VAL A 69 8.17 2.94 -9.47
CA VAL A 69 7.42 1.74 -9.88
C VAL A 69 8.35 0.59 -10.25
N LYS A 70 9.45 0.87 -10.97
CA LYS A 70 10.43 -0.16 -11.29
C LYS A 70 11.06 -0.79 -10.05
N LYS A 71 11.30 0.00 -9.00
CA LYS A 71 11.78 -0.50 -7.70
C LYS A 71 10.74 -1.39 -7.02
N VAL A 72 9.47 -0.96 -7.00
CA VAL A 72 8.38 -1.74 -6.42
C VAL A 72 8.21 -3.07 -7.15
N LEU A 73 8.18 -3.07 -8.48
CA LEU A 73 8.03 -4.29 -9.28
C LEU A 73 9.20 -5.28 -9.12
N LYS A 74 10.39 -4.78 -8.81
CA LYS A 74 11.56 -5.63 -8.57
C LYS A 74 11.40 -6.42 -7.27
N ASP A 75 10.99 -5.72 -6.21
CA ASP A 75 10.90 -6.22 -4.85
C ASP A 75 9.42 -6.35 -4.41
N ILE A 76 8.51 -6.75 -5.30
CA ILE A 76 7.05 -6.62 -5.06
C ILE A 76 6.60 -7.42 -3.84
N ASP A 77 7.22 -8.57 -3.62
CA ASP A 77 6.94 -9.48 -2.50
C ASP A 77 7.39 -8.88 -1.13
N ASP A 78 8.25 -7.86 -1.13
CA ASP A 78 8.64 -7.12 0.08
C ASP A 78 7.69 -5.96 0.41
N TYR A 79 6.71 -5.66 -0.47
CA TYR A 79 5.73 -4.59 -0.24
C TYR A 79 4.39 -5.16 0.18
N GLN A 80 3.80 -4.53 1.19
CA GLN A 80 2.38 -4.67 1.51
C GLN A 80 1.61 -3.51 0.89
N PHE A 81 0.40 -3.78 0.43
CA PHE A 81 -0.46 -2.82 -0.25
C PHE A 81 -1.70 -2.56 0.60
N PHE A 82 -2.05 -1.29 0.75
CA PHE A 82 -3.15 -0.85 1.58
C PHE A 82 -4.07 0.08 0.80
N ILE A 83 -5.37 -0.19 0.89
CA ILE A 83 -6.46 0.65 0.39
C ILE A 83 -6.86 1.61 1.52
N PRO A 84 -6.70 2.93 1.36
CA PRO A 84 -7.20 3.91 2.30
C PRO A 84 -8.72 3.87 2.47
N GLU A 85 -9.22 4.20 3.66
CA GLU A 85 -10.66 4.34 3.91
C GLU A 85 -11.27 5.36 2.92
N GLY A 86 -12.34 4.99 2.23
CA GLY A 86 -13.03 5.81 1.23
C GLY A 86 -12.53 5.65 -0.21
N ASN A 87 -11.43 4.91 -0.44
CA ASN A 87 -11.04 4.49 -1.79
C ASN A 87 -11.71 3.17 -2.23
N ASP A 88 -12.42 2.50 -1.31
CA ASP A 88 -13.22 1.31 -1.58
C ASP A 88 -14.36 1.54 -2.58
N GLU A 89 -14.82 2.79 -2.77
CA GLU A 89 -15.80 3.15 -3.80
C GLU A 89 -15.19 3.21 -5.22
N ASP A 90 -13.87 3.37 -5.35
CA ASP A 90 -13.13 3.46 -6.62
C ASP A 90 -11.79 2.65 -6.55
N PRO A 91 -11.85 1.32 -6.36
CA PRO A 91 -10.67 0.51 -6.05
C PRO A 91 -9.64 0.45 -7.19
N ASP A 92 -10.10 0.62 -8.44
CA ASP A 92 -9.23 0.63 -9.62
C ASP A 92 -8.48 1.95 -9.81
N ASN A 93 -9.01 3.04 -9.24
CA ASN A 93 -8.57 4.41 -9.51
C ASN A 93 -8.10 5.17 -8.27
N GLY A 94 -8.30 4.62 -7.07
CA GLY A 94 -7.84 5.17 -5.81
C GLY A 94 -6.31 5.07 -5.63
N MET A 95 -5.80 5.85 -4.67
CA MET A 95 -4.44 5.69 -4.18
C MET A 95 -4.29 4.36 -3.46
N ILE A 96 -3.25 3.60 -3.79
CA ILE A 96 -2.77 2.48 -2.98
C ILE A 96 -1.53 2.93 -2.21
N VAL A 97 -1.57 2.73 -0.90
CA VAL A 97 -0.46 3.03 0.01
C VAL A 97 0.43 1.80 0.08
N LEU A 98 1.75 2.00 -0.08
CA LEU A 98 2.71 0.91 0.01
C LEU A 98 3.39 0.95 1.38
N CYS A 99 3.58 -0.21 1.99
CA CYS A 99 4.42 -0.39 3.16
C CYS A 99 5.57 -1.34 2.84
N ARG A 100 6.77 -1.02 3.31
CA ARG A 100 7.90 -1.95 3.34
C ARG A 100 8.54 -1.93 4.72
N TRP A 101 8.84 -3.11 5.26
CA TRP A 101 9.51 -3.24 6.54
C TRP A 101 11.02 -3.14 6.40
N ASP A 102 11.63 -2.37 7.29
CA ASP A 102 13.08 -2.25 7.46
C ASP A 102 13.41 -2.72 8.89
N GLY A 103 13.63 -4.04 9.04
CA GLY A 103 13.63 -4.68 10.35
C GLY A 103 12.26 -4.55 11.02
N GLU A 104 12.20 -3.88 12.16
CA GLU A 104 10.96 -3.66 12.93
C GLU A 104 10.28 -2.31 12.58
N THR A 105 10.86 -1.52 11.66
CA THR A 105 10.32 -0.20 11.30
C THR A 105 9.54 -0.26 9.98
N PRO A 106 8.21 -0.03 9.97
CA PRO A 106 7.44 0.06 8.73
C PRO A 106 7.67 1.42 8.06
N LYS A 107 7.93 1.41 6.74
CA LYS A 107 8.05 2.61 5.90
C LYS A 107 6.86 2.68 4.95
N PHE A 108 6.07 3.74 5.08
CA PHE A 108 4.92 4.00 4.22
C PHE A 108 5.28 4.95 3.09
N TYR A 109 4.73 4.67 1.91
CA TYR A 109 4.92 5.47 0.70
C TYR A 109 3.56 5.97 0.21
N PHE A 110 3.47 7.29 0.06
CA PHE A 110 2.31 7.98 -0.45
C PHE A 110 2.69 8.81 -1.67
N TRP A 111 1.78 8.91 -2.64
CA TRP A 111 1.98 9.76 -3.80
C TRP A 111 1.65 11.21 -3.44
N LYS A 112 2.67 12.05 -3.31
CA LYS A 112 2.53 13.48 -2.97
C LYS A 112 1.49 14.17 -3.86
N ASP A 113 1.56 13.95 -5.17
CA ASP A 113 0.66 14.58 -6.15
C ASP A 113 -0.80 14.09 -6.05
N GLY A 114 -1.03 13.01 -5.30
CA GLY A 114 -2.36 12.49 -4.97
C GLY A 114 -2.88 12.95 -3.60
N LEU A 115 -2.11 13.71 -2.82
CA LEU A 115 -2.50 14.19 -1.50
C LEU A 115 -2.84 15.68 -1.53
N LYS A 116 -3.75 16.10 -0.65
CA LYS A 116 -4.03 17.50 -0.33
C LYS A 116 -3.66 17.75 1.12
N GLY A 117 -2.77 18.72 1.36
CA GLY A 117 -2.42 19.12 2.72
C GLY A 117 -3.49 20.04 3.30
N GLU A 118 -3.91 19.77 4.52
CA GLU A 118 -4.75 20.66 5.32
C GLU A 118 -3.98 21.04 6.60
N ARG A 119 -3.98 22.33 6.95
CA ARG A 119 -3.45 22.80 8.23
C ARG A 119 -4.61 22.96 9.19
N VAL A 120 -4.60 22.17 10.25
CA VAL A 120 -5.50 22.28 11.41
C VAL A 120 -4.96 23.23 12.46
#